data_AF-A0A924C6P0-F1
#
_entry.id   AF-A0A924C6P0-F1
#
_cell.length_a   1.000
_cell.length_b   1.000
_cell.length_c   1.000
_cell.angle_alpha   90.00
_cell.angle_beta   90.00
_cell.angle_gamma   90.00
#
_symmetry.space_group_name_H-M   'P 1'
#
loop_
_entity.id
_entity.type
_entity.pdbx_description
1 polymer ?
#
loop_
_entity_poly.entity_id
_entity_poly.type
_entity_poly.pdbx_seq_one_letter_code
_entity_poly.pdbx_strand_id
1 'polypeptide(L)'
;MARFTNLIAEPAAADDVVADAVNDTLKAIADSLLMEQVLAPRFEFTPKDAGPKPGFDYGPNGYEEGRANVGFSEERGQFHFELKGLVEPTTPEAKRVCQEDLNEVITAFVRDKPSLERGIFDPETAPEELTQVRMGKIVRDRYPDLSETDHEAIRQHAIATLNVTQQASKIIAETARDDGGELKASTSFVDGVRKFMNVRELDIDLIDHINPFDAAYAILAKAMNETTLRQVQAAISARKTTLSEEEARAYAVRAVQWKRERGRAPEVTSQDPWER
;
A
#
# COMPACT_ATOMS: atom_id res chain seq x y z
N MET A 1 -60.81 2.33 13.69
CA MET A 1 -59.68 1.44 13.32
C MET A 1 -58.44 2.31 13.20
N ALA A 2 -57.41 2.03 14.00
CA ALA A 2 -56.14 2.74 13.98
C ALA A 2 -55.19 2.13 12.92
N ARG A 3 -54.21 2.96 12.51
CA ARG A 3 -52.81 2.61 12.19
C ARG A 3 -52.53 1.93 10.83
N PHE A 4 -51.52 2.29 10.03
CA PHE A 4 -50.39 3.21 10.17
C PHE A 4 -50.06 3.83 8.80
N THR A 5 -49.89 5.15 8.77
CA THR A 5 -48.93 5.79 7.88
C THR A 5 -47.53 5.49 8.42
N ASN A 6 -46.66 4.88 7.62
CA ASN A 6 -45.23 4.95 7.82
C ASN A 6 -44.57 5.36 6.50
N LEU A 7 -44.65 6.65 6.18
CA LEU A 7 -43.59 7.30 5.43
C LEU A 7 -42.48 7.54 6.45
N ILE A 8 -41.47 6.67 6.48
CA ILE A 8 -40.18 7.08 7.02
C ILE A 8 -39.59 7.96 5.93
N ALA A 9 -39.82 9.27 6.05
CA ALA A 9 -38.87 10.21 5.50
C ALA A 9 -37.61 10.08 6.38
N GLU A 10 -36.62 9.32 5.93
CA GLU A 10 -35.26 9.49 6.42
C GLU A 10 -34.87 10.95 6.16
N PRO A 11 -34.38 11.68 7.17
CA PRO A 11 -34.06 13.07 6.98
C PRO A 11 -32.79 13.15 6.14
N ALA A 12 -32.90 13.55 4.88
CA ALA A 12 -31.76 13.80 3.98
C ALA A 12 -30.65 14.66 4.63
N ALA A 13 -31.01 15.52 5.60
CA ALA A 13 -30.06 16.34 6.35
C ALA A 13 -29.16 15.56 7.34
N ALA A 14 -29.55 14.35 7.77
CA ALA A 14 -28.68 13.50 8.60
C ALA A 14 -27.63 12.76 7.76
N ASP A 15 -27.97 12.43 6.51
CA ASP A 15 -27.06 11.74 5.58
C ASP A 15 -25.91 12.65 5.13
N ASP A 16 -26.18 13.94 4.90
CA ASP A 16 -25.15 14.91 4.51
C ASP A 16 -24.11 15.12 5.63
N VAL A 17 -24.56 15.24 6.88
CA VAL A 17 -23.67 15.39 8.05
C VAL A 17 -22.84 14.12 8.28
N VAL A 18 -23.44 12.94 8.06
CA VAL A 18 -22.71 11.66 8.15
C VAL A 18 -21.69 11.53 7.02
N ALA A 19 -22.04 11.91 5.79
CA ALA A 19 -21.12 11.90 4.65
C ALA A 19 -19.93 12.84 4.85
N ASP A 20 -20.18 14.05 5.38
CA ASP A 20 -19.13 15.02 5.71
C ASP A 20 -18.21 14.49 6.82
N ALA A 21 -18.78 13.91 7.89
CA ALA A 21 -18.01 13.33 8.98
C ALA A 21 -17.13 12.15 8.52
N VAL A 22 -17.65 11.28 7.64
CA VAL A 22 -16.88 10.19 7.04
C VAL A 22 -15.74 10.74 6.18
N ASN A 23 -16.02 11.74 5.35
CA ASN A 23 -15.03 12.36 4.48
C ASN A 23 -13.91 13.05 5.27
N ASP A 24 -14.23 13.72 6.36
CA ASP A 24 -13.24 14.34 7.23
C ASP A 24 -12.40 13.30 7.99
N THR A 25 -13.02 12.19 8.40
CA THR A 25 -12.28 11.07 9.00
C THR A 25 -11.32 10.43 8.00
N LEU A 26 -11.74 10.26 6.74
CA LEU A 26 -10.87 9.76 5.65
C LEU A 26 -9.69 10.69 5.37
N LYS A 27 -9.89 12.01 5.38
CA LYS A 27 -8.78 12.98 5.28
C LYS A 27 -7.81 12.85 6.44
N ALA A 28 -8.32 12.76 7.67
CA ALA A 28 -7.49 12.60 8.86
C ALA A 28 -6.64 11.32 8.80
N ILE A 29 -7.19 10.23 8.25
CA ILE A 29 -6.46 8.99 8.00
C ILE A 29 -5.39 9.20 6.96
N ALA A 30 -5.72 9.80 5.81
CA ALA A 30 -4.74 10.07 4.76
C ALA A 30 -3.58 10.91 5.31
N ASP A 31 -3.88 11.96 6.09
CA ASP A 31 -2.87 12.79 6.73
C ASP A 31 -2.06 12.00 7.78
N SER A 32 -2.68 11.11 8.57
CA SER A 32 -1.97 10.22 9.50
C SER A 32 -1.00 9.30 8.77
N LEU A 33 -1.44 8.66 7.68
CA LEU A 33 -0.59 7.79 6.86
C LEU A 33 0.58 8.56 6.25
N LEU A 34 0.36 9.80 5.83
CA LEU A 34 1.43 10.67 5.33
C LEU A 34 2.42 11.05 6.41
N MET A 35 1.95 11.35 7.62
CA MET A 35 2.84 11.61 8.74
C MET A 35 3.71 10.39 9.06
N GLU A 36 3.16 9.18 8.96
CA GLU A 36 3.96 7.95 9.09
C GLU A 36 5.03 7.85 8.00
N GLN A 37 4.72 8.14 6.73
CA GLN A 37 5.73 8.14 5.67
C GLN A 37 6.82 9.20 5.88
N VAL A 38 6.46 10.38 6.40
CA VAL A 38 7.41 11.48 6.64
C VAL A 38 8.35 11.16 7.81
N LEU A 39 7.85 10.45 8.83
CA LEU A 39 8.63 10.08 10.01
C LEU A 39 9.41 8.76 9.82
N ALA A 40 9.04 7.95 8.82
CA ALA A 40 9.70 6.71 8.52
C ALA A 40 11.15 6.92 8.06
N PRO A 41 12.06 5.97 8.36
CA PRO A 41 13.39 5.96 7.76
C PRO A 41 13.28 5.82 6.25
N ARG A 42 14.28 6.34 5.53
CA ARG A 42 14.35 6.16 4.08
C ARG A 42 14.75 4.74 3.73
N PHE A 43 14.13 4.21 2.68
CA PHE A 43 14.38 2.86 2.18
C PHE A 43 15.03 2.91 0.80
N GLU A 44 16.10 2.15 0.63
CA GLU A 44 16.70 1.85 -0.66
C GLU A 44 16.29 0.43 -1.06
N PHE A 45 15.68 0.29 -2.23
CA PHE A 45 15.28 -1.00 -2.76
C PHE A 45 16.12 -1.36 -3.98
N THR A 46 16.57 -2.61 -4.07
CA THR A 46 17.20 -3.16 -5.26
C THR A 46 16.64 -4.51 -5.63
N PRO A 47 16.84 -4.98 -6.87
CA PRO A 47 16.59 -6.37 -7.20
C PRO A 47 17.35 -7.30 -6.25
N LYS A 48 16.81 -8.50 -6.08
CA LYS A 48 17.47 -9.57 -5.36
C LYS A 48 18.82 -9.92 -6.00
N ASP A 49 19.80 -10.18 -5.14
CA ASP A 49 21.17 -10.53 -5.50
C ASP A 49 21.94 -9.42 -6.25
N ALA A 50 21.61 -8.15 -5.98
CA ALA A 50 22.27 -6.98 -6.58
C ALA A 50 23.60 -6.61 -5.90
N GLY A 51 23.96 -7.33 -4.83
CA GLY A 51 25.21 -7.16 -4.10
C GLY A 51 25.13 -6.13 -2.96
N PRO A 52 26.15 -6.09 -2.08
CA PRO A 52 26.17 -5.19 -0.95
C PRO A 52 26.34 -3.73 -1.39
N LYS A 53 25.62 -2.83 -0.73
CA LYS A 53 25.74 -1.38 -0.93
C LYS A 53 26.80 -0.76 -0.03
N PRO A 54 27.61 0.18 -0.56
CA PRO A 54 28.59 0.89 0.25
C PRO A 54 27.95 1.67 1.41
N GLY A 55 28.48 1.45 2.62
CA GLY A 55 28.03 2.12 3.84
C GLY A 55 26.80 1.49 4.51
N PHE A 56 26.40 0.28 4.09
CA PHE A 56 25.38 -0.52 4.76
C PHE A 56 26.00 -1.70 5.50
N ASP A 57 25.59 -1.87 6.76
CA ASP A 57 25.86 -3.06 7.55
C ASP A 57 24.73 -4.09 7.33
N TYR A 58 25.09 -5.30 6.93
CA TYR A 58 24.15 -6.42 6.71
C TYR A 58 24.08 -7.37 7.91
N GLY A 59 24.63 -6.97 9.06
CA GLY A 59 24.66 -7.77 10.27
C GLY A 59 25.91 -8.66 10.37
N PRO A 60 25.95 -9.55 11.38
CA PRO A 60 27.19 -10.28 11.74
C PRO A 60 27.69 -11.22 10.65
N ASN A 61 26.80 -11.74 9.80
CA ASN A 61 27.16 -12.62 8.68
C ASN A 61 27.55 -11.83 7.41
N GLY A 62 27.36 -10.52 7.41
CA GLY A 62 27.47 -9.70 6.21
C GLY A 62 26.38 -10.03 5.18
N TYR A 63 26.65 -9.66 3.94
CA TYR A 63 25.78 -9.95 2.80
C TYR A 63 25.94 -11.41 2.38
N GLU A 64 24.82 -12.11 2.18
CA GLU A 64 24.76 -13.52 1.77
C GLU A 64 23.97 -13.66 0.46
N GLU A 65 24.63 -14.11 -0.61
CA GLU A 65 23.97 -14.36 -1.91
C GLU A 65 22.89 -15.44 -1.79
N GLY A 66 21.74 -15.22 -2.44
CA GLY A 66 20.56 -16.09 -2.41
C GLY A 66 19.69 -15.94 -1.15
N ARG A 67 20.13 -15.17 -0.15
CA ARG A 67 19.36 -14.88 1.08
C ARG A 67 18.61 -13.55 0.98
N ALA A 68 17.73 -13.29 1.94
CA ALA A 68 17.07 -11.99 2.08
C ALA A 68 18.02 -11.05 2.84
N ASN A 69 18.73 -10.18 2.13
CA ASN A 69 19.66 -9.24 2.74
C ASN A 69 18.95 -7.94 3.14
N VAL A 70 19.17 -7.53 4.38
CA VAL A 70 18.69 -6.23 4.89
C VAL A 70 19.88 -5.46 5.46
N GLY A 71 20.29 -4.43 4.73
CA GLY A 71 21.34 -3.52 5.14
C GLY A 71 20.79 -2.38 5.99
N PHE A 72 21.58 -1.88 6.93
CA PHE A 72 21.29 -0.63 7.64
C PHE A 72 22.51 0.28 7.61
N SER A 73 22.31 1.54 7.23
CA SER A 73 23.33 2.58 7.26
C SER A 73 23.07 3.51 8.44
N GLU A 74 23.86 3.38 9.51
CA GLU A 74 23.76 4.28 10.68
C GLU A 74 24.02 5.74 10.31
N GLU A 75 24.99 5.97 9.41
CA GLU A 75 25.36 7.33 8.96
C GLU A 75 24.19 8.04 8.27
N ARG A 76 23.41 7.30 7.46
CA ARG A 76 22.30 7.85 6.67
C ARG A 76 20.92 7.64 7.31
N GLY A 77 20.83 6.81 8.35
CA GLY A 77 19.55 6.35 8.91
C GLY A 77 18.68 5.62 7.88
N GLN A 78 19.29 4.85 6.98
CA GLN A 78 18.64 4.23 5.82
C GLN A 78 18.70 2.70 5.90
N PHE A 79 17.62 2.04 5.48
CA PHE A 79 17.64 0.60 5.24
C PHE A 79 17.80 0.31 3.75
N HIS A 80 18.54 -0.74 3.45
CA HIS A 80 18.64 -1.33 2.12
C HIS A 80 17.93 -2.67 2.11
N PHE A 81 16.99 -2.84 1.18
CA PHE A 81 16.22 -4.07 1.00
C PHE A 81 16.40 -4.63 -0.40
N GLU A 82 16.57 -5.93 -0.47
CA GLU A 82 16.53 -6.67 -1.72
C GLU A 82 15.13 -7.24 -1.96
N LEU A 83 14.57 -6.93 -3.13
CA LEU A 83 13.25 -7.35 -3.55
C LEU A 83 13.35 -8.20 -4.81
N LYS A 84 12.82 -9.42 -4.73
CA LYS A 84 12.69 -10.29 -5.90
C LYS A 84 11.61 -9.74 -6.83
N GLY A 85 11.88 -9.76 -8.14
CA GLY A 85 10.96 -9.26 -9.15
C GLY A 85 10.90 -7.73 -9.30
N LEU A 86 11.71 -6.98 -8.52
CA LEU A 86 11.77 -5.53 -8.62
C LEU A 86 12.29 -5.10 -9.99
N VAL A 87 11.52 -4.24 -10.65
CA VAL A 87 11.88 -3.59 -11.92
C VAL A 87 12.75 -2.38 -11.61
N GLU A 88 13.91 -2.31 -12.26
CA GLU A 88 14.81 -1.17 -12.11
C GLU A 88 14.41 0.00 -13.01
N PRO A 89 14.44 1.24 -12.49
CA PRO A 89 14.25 2.43 -13.32
C PRO A 89 15.41 2.57 -14.32
N THR A 90 15.06 2.80 -15.58
CA THR A 90 16.00 2.85 -16.71
C THR A 90 16.47 4.27 -16.99
N THR A 91 15.59 5.26 -16.82
CA THR A 91 15.90 6.68 -17.09
C THR A 91 16.41 7.43 -15.85
N PRO A 92 17.19 8.52 -16.04
CA PRO A 92 17.59 9.39 -14.94
C PRO A 92 16.40 9.99 -14.18
N GLU A 93 15.33 10.33 -14.90
CA GLU A 93 14.10 10.87 -14.32
C GLU A 93 13.43 9.83 -13.40
N ALA A 94 13.23 8.59 -13.87
CA ALA A 94 12.63 7.54 -13.05
C ALA A 94 13.50 7.20 -11.81
N LYS A 95 14.83 7.19 -11.96
CA LYS A 95 15.75 7.01 -10.82
C LYS A 95 15.57 8.10 -9.77
N ARG A 96 15.52 9.36 -10.21
CA ARG A 96 15.26 10.52 -9.34
C ARG A 96 13.91 10.38 -8.64
N VAL A 97 12.86 9.99 -9.37
CA VAL A 97 11.52 9.79 -8.78
C VAL A 97 11.56 8.71 -7.69
N CYS A 98 12.16 7.56 -7.95
CA CYS A 98 12.27 6.49 -6.96
C CYS A 98 13.08 6.89 -5.71
N GLN A 99 14.04 7.80 -5.85
CA GLN A 99 14.95 8.20 -4.76
C GLN A 99 14.49 9.43 -3.98
N GLU A 100 13.80 10.37 -4.63
CA GLU A 100 13.57 11.72 -4.10
C GLU A 100 12.07 12.08 -4.06
N ASP A 101 11.30 11.71 -5.07
CA ASP A 101 9.91 12.18 -5.24
C ASP A 101 8.86 11.11 -4.93
N LEU A 102 9.27 9.94 -4.44
CA LEU A 102 8.37 8.82 -4.22
C LEU A 102 7.20 9.15 -3.27
N ASN A 103 7.46 10.04 -2.31
CA ASN A 103 6.46 10.57 -1.40
C ASN A 103 5.32 11.30 -2.12
N GLU A 104 5.57 11.92 -3.28
CA GLU A 104 4.51 12.57 -4.03
C GLU A 104 3.53 11.57 -4.67
N VAL A 105 4.05 10.42 -5.12
CA VAL A 105 3.26 9.31 -5.65
C VAL A 105 2.42 8.70 -4.55
N ILE A 106 3.05 8.39 -3.42
CA ILE A 106 2.35 7.88 -2.22
C ILE A 106 1.29 8.87 -1.76
N THR A 107 1.60 10.18 -1.78
CA THR A 107 0.64 11.24 -1.43
C THR A 107 -0.56 11.28 -2.33
N ALA A 108 -0.36 11.16 -3.65
CA ALA A 108 -1.49 11.08 -4.58
C ALA A 108 -2.33 9.82 -4.33
N PHE A 109 -1.69 8.69 -4.01
CA PHE A 109 -2.37 7.43 -3.74
C PHE A 109 -3.20 7.43 -2.46
N VAL A 110 -2.63 7.85 -1.32
CA VAL A 110 -3.38 7.87 -0.05
C VAL A 110 -4.48 8.92 -0.01
N ARG A 111 -4.41 9.93 -0.91
CA ARG A 111 -5.47 10.93 -1.10
C ARG A 111 -6.47 10.57 -2.20
N ASP A 112 -6.21 9.50 -2.96
CA ASP A 112 -7.16 9.00 -3.95
C ASP A 112 -8.36 8.38 -3.23
N LYS A 113 -9.44 9.14 -3.16
CA LYS A 113 -10.66 8.75 -2.44
C LYS A 113 -11.20 7.38 -2.88
N PRO A 114 -11.25 7.03 -4.18
CA PRO A 114 -11.65 5.69 -4.59
C PRO A 114 -10.74 4.57 -4.07
N SER A 115 -9.42 4.76 -4.09
CA SER A 115 -8.47 3.78 -3.54
C SER A 115 -8.62 3.61 -2.03
N LEU A 116 -8.76 4.73 -1.31
CA LEU A 116 -8.93 4.75 0.15
C LEU A 116 -10.27 4.14 0.58
N GLU A 117 -11.39 4.53 -0.07
CA GLU A 117 -12.72 3.99 0.23
C GLU A 117 -12.77 2.48 0.00
N ARG A 118 -12.28 2.00 -1.14
CA ARG A 118 -12.30 0.57 -1.46
C ARG A 118 -11.36 -0.22 -0.57
N GLY A 119 -10.13 0.23 -0.40
CA GLY A 119 -9.15 -0.46 0.42
C GLY A 119 -9.54 -0.53 1.90
N ILE A 120 -10.36 0.39 2.40
CA ILE A 120 -10.82 0.34 3.80
C ILE A 120 -12.12 -0.44 3.94
N PHE A 121 -13.08 -0.23 3.05
CA PHE A 121 -14.47 -0.64 3.29
C PHE A 121 -14.96 -1.76 2.39
N ASP A 122 -14.27 -2.06 1.30
CA ASP A 122 -14.69 -3.09 0.35
C ASP A 122 -13.82 -4.34 0.42
N PRO A 123 -14.22 -5.38 1.20
CA PRO A 123 -13.43 -6.59 1.36
C PRO A 123 -13.33 -7.43 0.09
N GLU A 124 -14.16 -7.17 -0.93
CA GLU A 124 -14.11 -7.85 -2.22
C GLU A 124 -13.09 -7.21 -3.18
N THR A 125 -12.59 -6.00 -2.86
CA THR A 125 -11.52 -5.37 -3.64
C THR A 125 -10.22 -6.16 -3.43
N ALA A 126 -9.71 -6.77 -4.49
CA ALA A 126 -8.40 -7.41 -4.43
C ALA A 126 -7.31 -6.36 -4.18
N PRO A 127 -6.31 -6.64 -3.32
CA PRO A 127 -5.20 -5.72 -3.07
C PRO A 127 -4.52 -5.23 -4.35
N GLU A 128 -4.39 -6.08 -5.35
CA GLU A 128 -3.77 -5.80 -6.64
C GLU A 128 -4.53 -4.77 -7.48
N GLU A 129 -5.85 -4.62 -7.29
CA GLU A 129 -6.58 -3.50 -7.89
C GLU A 129 -6.06 -2.16 -7.36
N LEU A 130 -5.67 -2.11 -6.08
CA LEU A 130 -5.12 -0.91 -5.45
C LEU A 130 -3.63 -0.75 -5.78
N THR A 131 -2.84 -1.80 -5.56
CA THR A 131 -1.38 -1.75 -5.66
C THR A 131 -0.89 -1.74 -7.10
N GLN A 132 -1.59 -2.39 -8.03
CA GLN A 132 -1.18 -2.47 -9.44
C GLN A 132 -1.96 -1.50 -10.31
N VAL A 133 -3.30 -1.59 -10.30
CA VAL A 133 -4.14 -0.84 -11.24
C VAL A 133 -4.23 0.64 -10.84
N ARG A 134 -4.67 0.93 -9.61
CA ARG A 134 -4.83 2.31 -9.10
C ARG A 134 -3.50 3.04 -8.99
N MET A 135 -2.50 2.44 -8.32
CA MET A 135 -1.18 3.07 -8.22
C MET A 135 -0.54 3.25 -9.61
N GLY A 136 -0.65 2.26 -10.50
CA GLY A 136 -0.12 2.37 -11.87
C GLY A 136 -0.74 3.54 -12.64
N LYS A 137 -2.06 3.75 -12.49
CA LYS A 137 -2.74 4.92 -13.07
C LYS A 137 -2.18 6.24 -12.51
N ILE A 138 -2.02 6.35 -11.20
CA ILE A 138 -1.47 7.57 -10.56
C ILE A 138 -0.06 7.87 -11.06
N VAL A 139 0.78 6.84 -11.22
CA VAL A 139 2.13 6.99 -11.77
C VAL A 139 2.09 7.48 -13.22
N ARG A 140 1.24 6.89 -14.06
CA ARG A 140 1.06 7.33 -15.47
C ARG A 140 0.56 8.77 -15.57
N ASP A 141 -0.43 9.14 -14.76
CA ASP A 141 -0.99 10.49 -14.76
C ASP A 141 0.05 11.54 -14.34
N ARG A 142 0.92 11.19 -13.38
CA ARG A 142 1.97 12.09 -12.89
C ARG A 142 3.17 12.18 -13.82
N TYR A 143 3.54 11.09 -14.47
CA TYR A 143 4.74 10.99 -15.29
C TYR A 143 4.43 10.44 -16.69
N PRO A 144 3.58 11.11 -17.48
CA PRO A 144 3.06 10.58 -18.74
C PRO A 144 4.13 10.34 -19.81
N ASP A 145 5.28 11.02 -19.69
CA ASP A 145 6.38 10.93 -20.66
C ASP A 145 7.37 9.79 -20.39
N LEU A 146 7.21 9.08 -19.26
CA LEU A 146 8.05 7.93 -18.92
C LEU A 146 7.58 6.66 -19.64
N SER A 147 8.50 5.70 -19.76
CA SER A 147 8.19 4.39 -20.35
C SER A 147 7.38 3.52 -19.38
N GLU A 148 6.66 2.53 -19.89
CA GLU A 148 5.93 1.55 -19.06
C GLU A 148 6.86 0.82 -18.06
N THR A 149 8.12 0.56 -18.43
CA THR A 149 9.11 -0.04 -17.52
C THR A 149 9.44 0.89 -16.35
N ASP A 150 9.59 2.19 -16.62
CA ASP A 150 9.85 3.18 -15.59
C ASP A 150 8.60 3.45 -14.73
N HIS A 151 7.41 3.42 -15.33
CA HIS A 151 6.16 3.49 -14.57
C HIS A 151 6.05 2.33 -13.59
N GLU A 152 6.33 1.11 -14.05
CA GLU A 152 6.30 -0.07 -13.19
C GLU A 152 7.36 0.00 -12.09
N ALA A 153 8.57 0.47 -12.40
CA ALA A 153 9.61 0.69 -11.39
C ALA A 153 9.12 1.66 -10.30
N ILE A 154 8.59 2.82 -10.66
CA ILE A 154 8.08 3.82 -9.71
C ILE A 154 6.93 3.25 -8.88
N ARG A 155 5.97 2.56 -9.51
CA ARG A 155 4.84 1.92 -8.84
C ARG A 155 5.30 0.93 -7.77
N GLN A 156 6.20 0.03 -8.14
CA GLN A 156 6.74 -1.00 -7.24
C GLN A 156 7.49 -0.38 -6.06
N HIS A 157 8.32 0.62 -6.31
CA HIS A 157 9.03 1.34 -5.23
C HIS A 157 8.05 2.03 -4.28
N ALA A 158 6.99 2.66 -4.81
CA ALA A 158 6.01 3.38 -4.01
C ALA A 158 5.23 2.43 -3.10
N ILE A 159 4.75 1.30 -3.64
CA ILE A 159 4.02 0.29 -2.89
C ILE A 159 4.91 -0.46 -1.91
N ALA A 160 6.17 -0.76 -2.27
CA ALA A 160 7.13 -1.34 -1.34
C ALA A 160 7.41 -0.39 -0.17
N THR A 161 7.66 0.89 -0.43
CA THR A 161 7.87 1.91 0.60
C THR A 161 6.66 1.99 1.52
N LEU A 162 5.46 2.14 0.96
CA LEU A 162 4.22 2.25 1.74
C LEU A 162 4.02 1.04 2.64
N ASN A 163 4.11 -0.18 2.09
CA ASN A 163 3.91 -1.41 2.86
C ASN A 163 5.01 -1.64 3.91
N VAL A 164 6.28 -1.41 3.57
CA VAL A 164 7.39 -1.57 4.52
C VAL A 164 7.26 -0.56 5.67
N THR A 165 6.93 0.70 5.38
CA THR A 165 6.63 1.69 6.42
C THR A 165 5.52 1.21 7.33
N GLN A 166 4.40 0.75 6.77
CA GLN A 166 3.25 0.29 7.56
C GLN A 166 3.59 -0.89 8.48
N GLN A 167 4.36 -1.86 7.98
CA GLN A 167 4.82 -2.99 8.79
C GLN A 167 5.83 -2.55 9.86
N ALA A 168 6.74 -1.64 9.54
CA ALA A 168 7.69 -1.09 10.49
C ALA A 168 6.99 -0.32 11.62
N SER A 169 6.01 0.54 11.29
CA SER A 169 5.14 1.22 12.26
C SER A 169 4.42 0.24 13.18
N LYS A 170 3.93 -0.89 12.65
CA LYS A 170 3.29 -1.94 13.44
C LYS A 170 4.27 -2.60 14.43
N ILE A 171 5.47 -2.95 13.98
CA ILE A 171 6.52 -3.51 14.84
C ILE A 171 6.87 -2.53 15.95
N ILE A 172 7.05 -1.25 15.62
CA ILE A 172 7.28 -0.18 16.60
C ILE A 172 6.15 -0.13 17.63
N ALA A 173 4.90 -0.10 17.18
CA ALA A 173 3.74 -0.02 18.07
C ALA A 173 3.59 -1.25 18.97
N GLU A 174 3.97 -2.43 18.50
CA GLU A 174 3.98 -3.67 19.29
C GLU A 174 5.14 -3.66 20.31
N THR A 175 6.33 -3.21 19.92
CA THR A 175 7.51 -3.18 20.79
C THR A 175 7.42 -2.08 21.86
N ALA A 176 6.85 -0.92 21.52
CA ALA A 176 6.64 0.18 22.46
C ALA A 176 5.62 -0.14 23.57
N ARG A 177 4.72 -1.11 23.34
CA ARG A 177 3.80 -1.61 24.37
C ARG A 177 4.52 -2.43 25.45
N ASP A 178 5.64 -3.06 25.11
CA ASP A 178 6.42 -3.87 26.05
C ASP A 178 7.43 -3.03 26.86
N ASP A 179 7.99 -1.94 26.30
CA ASP A 179 9.17 -1.27 26.89
C ASP A 179 9.00 0.20 27.35
N GLY A 180 7.82 0.81 27.21
CA GLY A 180 7.49 2.07 27.94
C GLY A 180 8.45 3.27 27.77
N GLY A 181 9.20 3.39 26.66
CA GLY A 181 10.21 4.44 26.48
C GLY A 181 10.51 4.84 25.03
N GLU A 182 11.04 6.06 24.86
CA GLU A 182 11.25 6.80 23.60
C GLU A 182 11.97 6.03 22.47
N LEU A 183 11.41 6.18 21.26
CA LEU A 183 11.96 5.72 19.98
C LEU A 183 13.19 6.55 19.57
N LYS A 184 14.35 6.22 20.13
CA LYS A 184 15.59 6.31 19.33
C LYS A 184 15.65 5.05 18.46
N ALA A 185 16.34 5.11 17.33
CA ALA A 185 16.69 3.93 16.54
C ALA A 185 17.58 3.01 17.40
N SER A 186 16.98 2.32 18.38
CA SER A 186 17.63 1.36 19.22
C SER A 186 18.03 0.19 18.34
N THR A 187 19.18 -0.42 18.61
CA THR A 187 19.64 -1.62 17.91
C THR A 187 18.53 -2.68 17.84
N SER A 188 17.65 -2.74 18.85
CA SER A 188 16.46 -3.60 18.88
C SER A 188 15.43 -3.33 17.77
N PHE A 189 15.24 -2.08 17.34
CA PHE A 189 14.36 -1.76 16.20
C PHE A 189 14.96 -2.23 14.88
N VAL A 190 16.24 -1.94 14.65
CA VAL A 190 16.97 -2.38 13.45
C VAL A 190 16.97 -3.90 13.37
N ASP A 191 17.22 -4.59 14.48
CA ASP A 191 17.18 -6.05 14.57
C ASP A 191 15.77 -6.61 14.40
N GLY A 192 14.75 -5.92 14.91
CA GLY A 192 13.33 -6.27 14.71
C GLY A 192 12.93 -6.24 13.23
N VAL A 193 13.29 -5.15 12.53
CA VAL A 193 13.07 -5.01 11.09
C VAL A 193 13.84 -6.07 10.32
N ARG A 194 15.15 -6.26 10.60
CA ARG A 194 15.96 -7.31 9.98
C ARG A 194 15.33 -8.69 10.18
N LYS A 195 14.90 -9.03 11.39
CA LYS A 195 14.32 -10.34 11.70
C LYS A 195 12.98 -10.56 11.01
N PHE A 196 12.09 -9.56 11.01
CA PHE A 196 10.81 -9.66 10.31
C PHE A 196 11.01 -9.89 8.80
N MET A 197 11.94 -9.14 8.22
CA MET A 197 12.21 -9.14 6.79
C MET A 197 13.04 -10.35 6.34
N ASN A 198 13.90 -10.90 7.18
CA ASN A 198 14.66 -12.11 6.85
C ASN A 198 13.77 -13.38 6.92
N VAL A 199 12.64 -13.34 7.63
CA VAL A 199 11.67 -14.44 7.70
C VAL A 199 10.79 -14.52 6.44
N ARG A 200 10.61 -13.42 5.72
CA ARG A 200 9.82 -13.36 4.49
C ARG A 200 10.77 -13.09 3.34
N GLU A 201 10.92 -14.02 2.41
CA GLU A 201 11.56 -13.66 1.14
C GLU A 201 10.73 -12.54 0.51
N LEU A 202 11.29 -11.33 0.43
CA LEU A 202 10.58 -10.17 -0.06
C LEU A 202 10.48 -10.26 -1.58
N ASP A 203 9.27 -10.51 -2.03
CA ASP A 203 8.90 -10.62 -3.44
C ASP A 203 7.90 -9.51 -3.74
N ILE A 204 8.06 -8.83 -4.87
CA ILE A 204 7.15 -7.75 -5.26
C ILE A 204 5.71 -8.24 -5.40
N ASP A 205 5.52 -9.47 -5.87
CA ASP A 205 4.19 -10.09 -5.95
C ASP A 205 3.58 -10.21 -4.54
N LEU A 206 4.35 -10.65 -3.56
CA LEU A 206 3.90 -10.74 -2.16
C LEU A 206 3.50 -9.38 -1.59
N ILE A 207 4.22 -8.32 -1.95
CA ILE A 207 3.91 -6.95 -1.51
C ILE A 207 2.62 -6.47 -2.16
N ASP A 208 2.40 -6.76 -3.45
CA ASP A 208 1.20 -6.34 -4.18
C ASP A 208 -0.08 -7.00 -3.64
N HIS A 209 0.02 -8.16 -2.99
CA HIS A 209 -1.10 -8.83 -2.31
C HIS A 209 -1.39 -8.26 -0.90
N ILE A 210 -0.66 -7.24 -0.45
CA ILE A 210 -0.92 -6.57 0.84
C ILE A 210 -1.75 -5.32 0.59
N ASN A 211 -2.92 -5.24 1.22
CA ASN A 211 -3.73 -4.05 1.18
C ASN A 211 -3.06 -2.91 1.99
N PRO A 212 -2.65 -1.81 1.34
CA PRO A 212 -1.92 -0.73 2.00
C PRO A 212 -2.76 0.06 3.02
N PHE A 213 -4.09 -0.12 3.03
CA PHE A 213 -5.03 0.60 3.89
C PHE A 213 -5.59 -0.23 5.05
N ASP A 214 -5.15 -1.48 5.25
CA ASP A 214 -5.65 -2.34 6.34
C ASP A 214 -5.50 -1.69 7.72
N ALA A 215 -4.38 -0.99 7.96
CA ALA A 215 -4.13 -0.28 9.21
C ALA A 215 -5.14 0.86 9.45
N ALA A 216 -5.62 1.51 8.38
CA ALA A 216 -6.60 2.59 8.47
C ALA A 216 -7.96 2.11 8.98
N TYR A 217 -8.37 0.88 8.63
CA TYR A 217 -9.60 0.29 9.15
C TYR A 217 -9.57 0.17 10.68
N ALA A 218 -8.43 -0.23 11.26
CA ALA A 218 -8.29 -0.34 12.71
C ALA A 218 -8.35 1.02 13.43
N ILE A 219 -7.94 2.10 12.77
CA ILE A 219 -8.08 3.48 13.27
C ILE A 219 -9.56 3.90 13.23
N LEU A 220 -10.25 3.62 12.11
CA LEU A 220 -11.67 3.92 11.93
C LEU A 220 -12.57 3.20 12.93
N ALA A 221 -12.33 1.91 13.13
CA ALA A 221 -13.11 1.08 14.05
C ALA A 221 -13.03 1.57 15.51
N LYS A 222 -11.99 2.36 15.86
CA LYS A 222 -11.88 3.02 17.17
C LYS A 222 -12.55 4.39 17.22
N ALA A 223 -12.61 5.10 16.11
CA ALA A 223 -13.17 6.45 16.01
C ALA A 223 -14.70 6.45 15.81
N MET A 224 -15.25 5.37 15.23
CA MET A 224 -16.65 5.27 14.83
C MET A 224 -17.34 4.07 15.47
N ASN A 225 -18.68 4.16 15.64
CA ASN A 225 -19.47 3.02 16.11
C ASN A 225 -19.77 2.04 14.96
N GLU A 226 -20.08 0.80 15.32
CA GLU A 226 -20.34 -0.29 14.39
C GLU A 226 -21.47 0.00 13.39
N THR A 227 -22.53 0.68 13.83
CA THR A 227 -23.69 0.99 12.98
C THR A 227 -23.28 1.89 11.82
N THR A 228 -22.56 2.97 12.09
CA THR A 228 -22.09 3.89 11.05
C THR A 228 -21.08 3.22 10.12
N LEU A 229 -20.18 2.40 10.67
CA LEU A 229 -19.20 1.65 9.87
C LEU A 229 -19.87 0.72 8.85
N ARG A 230 -20.90 -0.02 9.29
CA ARG A 230 -21.69 -0.89 8.40
C ARG A 230 -22.47 -0.12 7.34
N GLN A 231 -23.00 1.06 7.68
CA GLN A 231 -23.70 1.92 6.71
C GLN A 231 -22.75 2.41 5.61
N VAL A 232 -21.55 2.86 5.99
CA VAL A 232 -20.53 3.31 5.05
C VAL A 232 -20.06 2.17 4.16
N GLN A 233 -19.78 1.00 4.75
CA GLN A 233 -19.43 -0.20 4.00
C GLN A 233 -20.51 -0.59 2.99
N ALA A 234 -21.78 -0.65 3.41
CA ALA A 234 -22.89 -0.98 2.52
C ALA A 234 -23.03 0.04 1.37
N ALA A 235 -22.86 1.33 1.65
CA ALA A 235 -22.93 2.37 0.64
C ALA A 235 -21.78 2.28 -0.38
N ILE A 236 -20.56 1.96 0.07
CA ILE A 236 -19.39 1.83 -0.81
C ILE A 236 -19.49 0.56 -1.66
N SER A 237 -19.77 -0.60 -1.06
CA SER A 237 -19.92 -1.86 -1.81
C SER A 237 -21.10 -1.84 -2.79
N ALA A 238 -22.14 -1.02 -2.54
CA ALA A 238 -23.27 -0.86 -3.47
C ALA A 238 -22.92 0.01 -4.69
N ARG A 239 -21.85 0.80 -4.66
CA ARG A 239 -21.43 1.63 -5.80
C ARG A 239 -20.85 0.72 -6.89
N LYS A 240 -21.63 0.51 -7.95
CA LYS A 240 -21.12 -0.11 -9.18
C LYS A 240 -19.99 0.74 -9.75
N THR A 241 -18.82 0.14 -9.90
CA THR A 241 -17.66 0.81 -10.48
C THR A 241 -17.87 0.94 -11.99
N THR A 242 -17.59 2.11 -12.53
CA THR A 242 -17.52 2.30 -13.98
C THR A 242 -16.09 2.00 -14.38
N LEU A 243 -15.86 0.89 -15.08
CA LEU A 243 -14.54 0.54 -15.59
C LEU A 243 -14.16 1.53 -16.70
N SER A 244 -13.12 2.34 -16.46
CA SER A 244 -12.60 3.24 -17.49
C SER A 244 -11.85 2.47 -18.57
N GLU A 245 -11.68 3.07 -19.76
CA GLU A 245 -10.91 2.45 -20.84
C GLU A 245 -9.46 2.16 -20.43
N GLU A 246 -8.87 3.06 -19.64
CA GLU A 246 -7.50 2.89 -19.14
C GLU A 246 -7.38 1.73 -18.16
N GLU A 247 -8.30 1.63 -17.19
CA GLU A 247 -8.35 0.50 -16.26
C GLU A 247 -8.58 -0.81 -17.04
N ALA A 248 -9.48 -0.83 -18.01
CA ALA A 248 -9.71 -2.00 -18.86
C ALA A 248 -8.44 -2.43 -19.62
N ARG A 249 -7.64 -1.48 -20.12
CA ARG A 249 -6.34 -1.76 -20.73
C ARG A 249 -5.35 -2.34 -19.73
N ALA A 250 -5.29 -1.80 -18.51
CA ALA A 250 -4.44 -2.31 -17.45
C ALA A 250 -4.79 -3.76 -17.08
N TYR A 251 -6.08 -4.07 -16.90
CA TYR A 251 -6.55 -5.44 -16.66
C TYR A 251 -6.24 -6.37 -17.85
N ALA A 252 -6.36 -5.89 -19.09
CA ALA A 252 -6.04 -6.70 -20.27
C ALA A 252 -4.55 -7.07 -20.34
N VAL A 253 -3.65 -6.11 -20.07
CA VAL A 253 -2.21 -6.38 -19.98
C VAL A 253 -1.92 -7.40 -18.89
N ARG A 254 -2.56 -7.25 -17.72
CA ARG A 254 -2.36 -8.16 -16.59
C ARG A 254 -2.91 -9.56 -16.86
N ALA A 255 -4.05 -9.69 -17.52
CA ALA A 255 -4.61 -10.98 -17.94
C ALA A 255 -3.67 -11.73 -18.91
N VAL A 256 -2.95 -11.01 -19.78
CA VAL A 256 -1.92 -11.61 -20.63
C VAL A 256 -0.74 -12.10 -19.80
N GLN A 257 -0.32 -11.33 -18.80
CA GLN A 257 0.77 -11.69 -17.89
C GLN A 257 0.40 -12.94 -17.06
N TRP A 258 -0.79 -12.97 -16.48
CA TRP A 258 -1.38 -14.12 -15.78
C TRP A 258 -1.33 -15.38 -16.64
N LYS A 259 -1.74 -15.27 -17.92
CA LYS A 259 -1.71 -16.41 -18.84
C LYS A 259 -0.30 -16.92 -19.11
N ARG A 260 0.70 -16.03 -19.16
CA ARG A 260 2.11 -16.42 -19.32
C ARG A 260 2.62 -17.15 -18.09
N GLU A 261 2.27 -16.67 -16.90
CA GLU A 261 2.74 -17.21 -15.62
C GLU A 261 2.05 -18.55 -15.26
N ARG A 262 0.73 -18.61 -15.40
CA ARG A 262 -0.09 -19.77 -14.97
C ARG A 262 -0.46 -20.72 -16.11
N GLY A 263 -0.10 -20.41 -17.36
CA GLY A 263 -0.38 -21.24 -18.53
C GLY A 263 -1.84 -21.31 -18.96
N ARG A 264 -2.75 -20.59 -18.29
CA ARG A 264 -4.19 -20.52 -18.58
C ARG A 264 -4.71 -19.09 -18.45
N ALA A 265 -5.79 -18.78 -19.17
CA ALA A 265 -6.46 -17.49 -18.99
C ALA A 265 -7.13 -17.41 -17.60
N PRO A 266 -7.35 -16.19 -17.06
CA PRO A 266 -8.17 -16.00 -15.87
C PRO A 266 -9.61 -16.52 -16.08
N GLU A 267 -10.24 -17.03 -15.02
CA GLU A 267 -11.60 -17.55 -15.06
C GLU A 267 -12.58 -16.63 -14.33
N VAL A 268 -13.65 -16.24 -15.02
CA VAL A 268 -14.74 -15.38 -14.47
C VAL A 268 -15.45 -16.03 -13.27
N THR A 269 -15.33 -17.34 -13.11
CA THR A 269 -15.90 -18.10 -11.97
C THR A 269 -14.87 -18.39 -10.88
N SER A 270 -13.68 -17.79 -10.92
CA SER A 270 -12.67 -17.99 -9.89
C SER A 270 -13.15 -17.50 -8.52
N GLN A 271 -12.72 -18.19 -7.47
CA GLN A 271 -12.91 -17.76 -6.10
C GLN A 271 -11.88 -16.70 -5.68
N ASP A 272 -10.79 -16.60 -6.43
CA ASP A 272 -9.79 -15.55 -6.26
C ASP A 272 -10.35 -14.24 -6.85
N PRO A 273 -10.62 -13.21 -6.03
CA PRO A 273 -11.16 -11.94 -6.51
C PRO A 273 -10.25 -11.26 -7.53
N TRP A 274 -8.93 -11.51 -7.49
CA TRP A 274 -7.99 -10.92 -8.43
C TRP A 274 -8.02 -11.61 -9.80
N GLU A 275 -8.30 -12.91 -9.81
CA GLU A 275 -8.43 -13.67 -11.06
C GLU A 275 -9.73 -13.37 -11.81
N ARG A 276 -10.81 -13.23 -11.05
CA ARG A 276 -12.20 -13.16 -11.52
C ARG A 276 -12.49 -11.88 -12.32
#